data_AF-A0A3N6B3B9-F1
#
_entry.id   AF-A0A3N6B3B9-F1
#
_cell.length_a   1.000
_cell.length_b   1.000
_cell.length_c   1.000
_cell.angle_alpha   90.00
_cell.angle_beta   90.00
_cell.angle_gamma   90.00
#
_symmetry.space_group_name_H-M   'P 1'
#
loop_
_entity.id
_entity.type
_entity.pdbx_description
1 polymer ?
#
loop_
_entity_poly.entity_id
_entity_poly.type
_entity_poly.pdbx_seq_one_letter_code
_entity_poly.pdbx_strand_id
1 'polypeptide(L)'
;MKQNITLSLDKDLIVRAKILAARRRTSISKMLAEDLKMQVEQSERYETAKKKALFNLKKGLHLGGQQITGREELHDRKSLR
;
A
#
# COMPACT_ATOMS: atom_id res chain seq x y z
N MET A 1 -18.89 0.17 -0.99
CA MET A 1 -19.79 -0.62 -1.86
C MET A 1 -18.98 -1.18 -3.01
N LYS A 2 -19.31 -2.38 -3.53
CA LYS A 2 -18.65 -2.94 -4.72
C LYS A 2 -19.53 -2.71 -5.93
N GLN A 3 -18.95 -2.34 -7.07
CA GLN A 3 -19.65 -2.14 -8.33
C GLN A 3 -19.12 -3.11 -9.38
N ASN A 4 -20.02 -3.72 -10.14
CA ASN A 4 -19.67 -4.66 -11.19
C ASN A 4 -19.33 -3.90 -12.48
N ILE A 5 -18.30 -4.36 -13.18
CA ILE A 5 -17.87 -3.81 -14.47
C ILE A 5 -17.89 -4.96 -15.49
N THR A 6 -18.52 -4.73 -16.63
CA THR A 6 -18.53 -5.67 -17.76
C THR A 6 -17.40 -5.31 -18.72
N LEU A 7 -16.61 -6.31 -19.13
CA LEU A 7 -15.47 -6.13 -20.04
C LEU A 7 -15.64 -7.02 -21.26
N SER A 8 -15.38 -6.47 -22.43
CA SER A 8 -15.25 -7.24 -23.67
C SER A 8 -13.78 -7.65 -23.84
N LEU A 9 -13.51 -8.94 -23.89
CA LEU A 9 -12.18 -9.52 -24.03
C LEU A 9 -12.19 -10.60 -25.12
N ASP A 10 -11.05 -10.81 -25.77
CA ASP A 10 -10.90 -11.87 -26.76
C ASP A 10 -11.16 -13.25 -26.13
N LYS A 11 -11.84 -14.13 -26.89
CA LYS A 11 -12.17 -15.49 -26.43
C LYS A 11 -10.92 -16.26 -25.99
N ASP A 12 -9.84 -16.16 -26.78
CA ASP A 12 -8.57 -16.83 -26.49
C ASP A 12 -7.89 -16.30 -25.22
N LEU A 13 -8.07 -15.00 -24.93
CA LEU A 13 -7.57 -14.41 -23.70
C LEU A 13 -8.36 -14.93 -22.49
N ILE A 14 -9.69 -15.04 -22.60
CA ILE A 14 -10.53 -15.59 -21.52
C ILE A 14 -10.13 -17.02 -21.17
N VAL A 15 -9.86 -17.87 -22.16
CA VAL A 15 -9.43 -19.26 -21.92
C VAL A 15 -8.09 -19.30 -21.17
N ARG A 16 -7.10 -18.54 -21.63
CA ARG A 16 -5.79 -18.46 -20.96
C ARG A 16 -5.88 -17.88 -19.56
N ALA A 17 -6.71 -16.86 -19.36
CA ALA A 17 -6.97 -16.26 -18.06
C ALA A 17 -7.61 -17.26 -17.08
N LYS A 18 -8.55 -18.09 -17.53
CA LYS A 18 -9.16 -19.15 -16.70
C LYS A 18 -8.11 -20.16 -16.22
N ILE A 19 -7.25 -20.62 -17.12
CA ILE A 19 -6.17 -21.55 -16.78
C ILE A 19 -5.22 -20.91 -15.75
N LEU A 20 -4.84 -19.65 -15.96
CA LEU A 20 -3.96 -18.91 -15.06
C LEU A 20 -4.59 -18.73 -13.67
N ALA A 21 -5.87 -18.34 -13.62
CA ALA A 21 -6.60 -18.15 -12.37
C ALA A 21 -6.72 -19.45 -11.59
N ALA A 22 -7.03 -20.57 -12.26
CA ALA A 22 -7.07 -21.90 -11.66
C ALA A 22 -5.71 -22.31 -11.09
N ARG A 23 -4.61 -22.12 -11.85
CA ARG A 23 -3.24 -22.38 -11.39
C ARG A 23 -2.88 -21.59 -10.13
N ARG A 24 -3.36 -20.34 -10.05
CA ARG A 24 -3.14 -19.43 -8.90
C ARG A 24 -4.18 -19.58 -7.79
N ARG A 25 -5.11 -20.55 -7.87
CA ARG A 25 -6.22 -20.75 -6.92
C ARG A 25 -7.02 -19.46 -6.65
N THR A 26 -7.28 -18.69 -7.70
CA THR A 26 -8.00 -17.41 -7.65
C THR A 26 -9.03 -17.32 -8.78
N SER A 27 -9.76 -16.22 -8.87
CA SER A 27 -10.70 -15.94 -9.96
C SER A 27 -10.19 -14.84 -10.88
N ILE A 28 -10.67 -14.82 -12.13
CA ILE A 28 -10.31 -13.76 -13.10
C ILE A 28 -10.70 -12.38 -12.56
N SER A 29 -11.91 -12.24 -12.03
CA SER A 29 -12.38 -10.97 -11.46
C SER A 29 -11.52 -10.50 -10.30
N LYS A 30 -11.04 -11.41 -9.45
CA LYS A 30 -10.13 -11.08 -8.36
C LYS A 30 -8.77 -10.63 -8.88
N MET A 31 -8.21 -11.32 -9.88
CA MET A 31 -6.95 -10.93 -10.52
C MET A 31 -7.03 -9.53 -11.14
N LEU A 32 -8.10 -9.26 -11.89
CA LEU A 32 -8.31 -7.95 -12.52
C LEU A 32 -8.51 -6.84 -11.49
N ALA A 33 -9.24 -7.12 -10.41
CA ALA A 33 -9.43 -6.16 -9.33
C ALA A 33 -8.11 -5.85 -8.60
N GLU A 34 -7.27 -6.87 -8.36
CA GLU A 34 -5.95 -6.70 -7.74
C GLU A 34 -4.99 -5.92 -8.65
N ASP A 35 -4.97 -6.22 -9.95
CA ASP A 35 -4.13 -5.52 -10.92
C ASP A 35 -4.55 -4.04 -11.06
N LEU A 36 -5.86 -3.78 -11.20
CA LEU A 36 -6.38 -2.41 -11.26
C LEU A 36 -6.07 -1.63 -9.99
N LYS A 37 -6.23 -2.27 -8.83
CA LYS A 37 -5.86 -1.66 -7.54
C LYS A 37 -4.39 -1.29 -7.51
N MET A 38 -3.50 -2.18 -7.96
CA MET A 38 -2.06 -1.93 -7.98
C MET A 38 -1.71 -0.75 -8.89
N GLN A 39 -2.32 -0.65 -10.07
CA GLN A 39 -2.09 0.45 -11.01
C GLN A 39 -2.55 1.79 -10.43
N VAL A 40 -3.72 1.84 -9.80
CA VAL A 40 -4.24 3.04 -9.13
C VAL A 40 -3.35 3.41 -7.94
N GLU A 41 -2.98 2.45 -7.11
CA GLU A 41 -2.07 2.72 -5.98
C GLU A 41 -0.71 3.22 -6.46
N GLN A 42 -0.21 2.71 -7.59
CA GLN A 42 1.06 3.13 -8.16
C GLN A 42 1.00 4.56 -8.73
N SER A 43 -0.10 4.93 -9.41
CA SER A 43 -0.29 6.29 -9.91
C SER A 43 -0.48 7.31 -8.78
N GLU A 44 -1.13 6.90 -7.69
CA GLU A 44 -1.41 7.75 -6.53
C GLU A 44 -0.35 7.65 -5.42
N ARG A 45 0.71 6.85 -5.62
CA ARG A 45 1.66 6.49 -4.56
C ARG A 45 2.31 7.72 -3.93
N TYR A 46 2.78 8.64 -4.77
CA TYR A 46 3.43 9.87 -4.31
C TYR A 46 2.46 10.75 -3.51
N GLU A 47 1.29 11.05 -4.05
CA GLU A 47 0.32 11.93 -3.40
C GLU A 47 -0.22 11.34 -2.10
N THR A 48 -0.46 10.03 -2.07
CA THR A 48 -0.84 9.33 -0.83
C THR A 48 0.27 9.40 0.22
N ALA A 49 1.53 9.20 -0.17
CA ALA A 49 2.67 9.30 0.74
C ALA A 49 2.84 10.74 1.28
N LYS A 50 2.72 11.75 0.40
CA LYS A 50 2.78 13.17 0.75
C LYS A 50 1.70 13.55 1.75
N LYS A 51 0.44 13.16 1.51
CA LYS A 51 -0.67 13.42 2.45
C LYS A 51 -0.41 12.80 3.82
N LYS A 52 0.07 11.55 3.87
CA LYS A 52 0.43 10.87 5.13
C LYS A 52 1.57 11.59 5.86
N ALA A 53 2.62 12.00 5.14
CA ALA A 53 3.75 12.71 5.71
C ALA A 53 3.33 14.07 6.30
N LEU A 54 2.55 14.87 5.56
CA LEU A 54 2.03 16.16 6.04
C LEU A 54 1.12 15.98 7.26
N PHE A 55 0.27 14.94 7.27
CA PHE A 55 -0.56 14.63 8.42
C PHE A 55 0.29 14.31 9.66
N ASN A 56 1.33 13.49 9.51
CA ASN A 56 2.24 13.15 10.61
C ASN A 56 3.00 14.36 11.13
N LEU A 57 3.45 15.26 10.24
CA LEU A 57 4.10 16.51 10.64
C LEU A 57 3.15 17.41 11.44
N LYS A 58 1.89 17.53 11.01
CA LYS A 58 0.90 18.36 11.70
C LYS A 58 0.47 17.78 13.05
N LYS A 59 0.27 16.45 13.11
CA LYS A 59 -0.17 15.76 14.33
C LYS A 59 0.97 15.60 15.35
N GLY A 60 2.20 15.44 14.87
CA GLY A 60 3.31 14.95 15.67
C GLY A 60 3.19 13.45 15.96
N LEU A 61 4.32 12.82 16.31
CA LEU A 61 4.37 11.42 16.74
C LEU A 61 4.81 11.38 18.20
N HIS A 62 4.04 10.69 19.05
CA HIS A 62 4.44 10.42 20.42
C HIS A 62 5.37 9.20 20.43
N LEU A 63 6.67 9.45 20.21
CA LEU A 63 7.69 8.42 20.06
C LEU A 63 8.16 7.82 21.41
N GLY A 64 7.49 8.14 22.52
CA GLY A 64 7.78 7.56 23.85
C GLY A 64 9.14 7.97 24.45
N GLY A 65 9.80 8.98 23.87
CA GLY A 65 11.08 9.49 24.37
C GLY A 65 10.92 10.41 25.57
N GLN A 66 11.95 10.45 26.41
CA GLN A 66 12.10 11.48 27.45
C GLN A 66 12.60 12.79 26.82
N GLN A 67 12.42 13.91 27.52
CA GLN A 67 12.88 15.21 27.05
C GLN A 67 14.41 15.20 26.92
N ILE A 68 14.90 15.22 25.68
CA ILE A 68 16.32 15.28 25.37
C ILE A 68 16.81 16.70 25.64
N THR A 69 17.82 16.88 26.48
CA THR A 69 18.34 18.21 26.83
C THR A 69 19.58 18.60 26.01
N GLY A 70 20.24 17.64 25.36
CA GLY A 70 21.36 17.89 24.46
C GLY A 70 21.66 16.76 23.46
N ARG A 71 22.37 17.09 22.37
CA ARG A 71 22.74 16.13 21.32
C ARG A 71 23.62 14.99 21.84
N GLU A 72 24.52 15.26 22.76
CA GLU A 72 25.42 14.26 23.37
C GLU A 72 24.63 13.15 24.10
N GLU A 73 23.54 13.51 24.79
CA GLU A 73 22.70 12.53 25.51
C GLU A 73 22.03 11.50 24.59
N LEU A 74 21.72 11.89 23.35
CA LEU A 74 21.21 10.98 22.32
C LEU A 74 22.27 9.97 21.84
N HIS A 75 23.53 10.39 21.76
CA HIS A 75 24.63 9.55 21.30
C HIS A 75 24.99 8.49 22.35
N ASP A 76 24.96 8.87 23.63
CA ASP A 76 25.33 8.02 24.75
C ASP A 76 24.35 6.87 25.02
N ARG A 77 23.08 6.97 24.55
CA ARG A 77 22.03 5.93 24.66
C ARG A 77 21.87 5.32 26.07
N LYS A 78 22.20 6.07 27.13
CA LYS A 78 22.15 5.59 28.52
C LYS A 78 20.75 5.15 28.97
N SER A 79 19.71 5.64 28.31
CA SER A 79 18.29 5.32 28.55
C SER A 79 17.74 4.11 27.77
N LEU A 80 18.56 3.42 26.97
CA LEU A 80 18.18 2.24 26.17
C LEU A 80 18.78 0.92 26.68
N ARG A 81 19.26 0.87 27.93
CA ARG A 81 19.76 -0.34 28.61
C ARG A 81 18.87 -0.73 29.77
#